data_AF-B3QVI8-F1
#
_entry.id   AF-B3QVI8-F1
#
_cell.length_a   1.000
_cell.length_b   1.000
_cell.length_c   1.000
_cell.angle_alpha   90.00
_cell.angle_beta   90.00
_cell.angle_gamma   90.00
#
_symmetry.space_group_name_H-M   'P 1'
#
loop_
_entity.id
_entity.type
_entity.pdbx_description
1 polymer ?
#
loop_
_entity_poly.entity_id
_entity_poly.type
_entity_poly.pdbx_seq_one_letter_code
_entity_poly.pdbx_strand_id
1 'polypeptide(L)'
;MDFIKLDTQGTELDILKGGVKTLGNVLGIEVEVSFSEIYKYQSLFSDVSDFLREQGFEFFEFFNQYRWRRMEFKSKKGQLVFADALFLRNIEEVITLDIEKRYTFATIAKAYGKEDLIPFLNI
;
A
#
# COMPACT_ATOMS: atom_id res chain seq x y z
N MET A 1 5.38 -10.89 -11.37
CA MET A 1 5.59 -10.17 -10.11
C MET A 1 4.21 -9.84 -9.57
N ASP A 2 3.88 -10.42 -8.42
CA ASP A 2 2.51 -10.43 -7.89
C ASP A 2 2.34 -9.48 -6.71
N PHE A 3 3.44 -9.15 -6.02
CA PHE A 3 3.45 -8.25 -4.89
C PHE A 3 4.67 -7.34 -4.97
N ILE A 4 4.50 -6.07 -4.59
CA ILE A 4 5.57 -5.09 -4.52
C ILE A 4 5.71 -4.62 -3.07
N LYS A 5 6.94 -4.56 -2.56
CA LYS A 5 7.28 -3.80 -1.37
C LYS A 5 8.25 -2.67 -1.73
N LEU A 6 7.96 -1.44 -1.36
CA LEU A 6 8.79 -0.26 -1.60
C LEU A 6 9.07 0.49 -0.29
N ASP A 7 10.37 0.69 -0.02
CA ASP A 7 10.89 1.47 1.10
C ASP A 7 12.12 2.22 0.59
N THR A 8 11.88 3.39 -0.01
CA THR A 8 12.90 4.19 -0.70
C THR A 8 13.02 5.60 -0.15
N GLN A 9 12.43 5.85 1.04
CA GLN A 9 12.52 7.07 1.82
C GLN A 9 12.22 8.35 1.00
N GLY A 10 11.14 8.34 0.21
CA GLY A 10 10.59 9.52 -0.45
C GLY A 10 10.63 9.55 -1.98
N THR A 11 11.03 8.46 -2.63
CA THR A 11 11.01 8.32 -4.11
C THR A 11 9.98 7.30 -4.62
N GLU A 12 9.08 6.85 -3.74
CA GLU A 12 8.14 5.76 -4.02
C GLU A 12 7.25 6.08 -5.20
N LEU A 13 6.69 7.30 -5.26
CA LEU A 13 5.78 7.70 -6.33
C LEU A 13 6.46 7.72 -7.70
N ASP A 14 7.71 8.17 -7.78
CA ASP A 14 8.45 8.22 -9.04
C ASP A 14 8.76 6.80 -9.54
N ILE A 15 9.11 5.88 -8.64
CA ILE A 15 9.31 4.47 -8.94
C ILE A 15 7.99 3.84 -9.44
N LEU A 16 6.89 4.10 -8.74
CA LEU A 16 5.56 3.61 -9.12
C LEU A 16 5.13 4.13 -10.50
N LYS A 17 5.36 5.42 -10.80
CA LYS A 17 5.11 6.04 -12.11
C LYS A 17 5.99 5.43 -13.22
N GLY A 18 7.26 5.15 -12.94
CA GLY A 18 8.14 4.43 -13.86
C GLY A 18 7.72 2.98 -14.13
N GLY A 19 7.01 2.38 -13.16
CA GLY A 19 6.59 0.98 -13.15
C GLY A 19 5.17 0.69 -13.64
N VAL A 20 4.43 1.66 -14.20
CA VAL A 20 3.00 1.53 -14.53
C VAL A 20 2.65 0.26 -15.32
N LYS A 21 3.48 -0.14 -16.30
CA LYS A 21 3.25 -1.38 -17.07
C LYS A 21 3.32 -2.63 -16.20
N THR A 22 4.23 -2.64 -15.22
CA THR A 22 4.38 -3.73 -14.26
C THR A 22 3.18 -3.77 -13.31
N LEU A 23 2.66 -2.59 -12.91
CA LEU A 23 1.55 -2.49 -11.99
C LEU A 23 0.32 -3.26 -12.48
N GLY A 24 0.06 -3.35 -13.79
CA GLY A 24 -1.10 -4.09 -14.32
C GLY A 24 -1.21 -5.56 -13.90
N ASN A 25 -0.11 -6.22 -13.51
CA ASN A 25 -0.09 -7.63 -13.09
C ASN A 25 0.06 -7.84 -11.57
N VAL A 26 0.19 -6.76 -10.81
CA VAL A 26 0.43 -6.78 -9.36
C VAL A 26 -0.89 -6.90 -8.61
N LEU A 27 -0.91 -7.68 -7.54
CA LEU A 27 -2.08 -7.99 -6.71
C LEU A 27 -2.07 -7.25 -5.36
N GLY A 28 -0.90 -6.82 -4.89
CA GLY A 28 -0.76 -6.00 -3.69
C GLY A 28 0.55 -5.21 -3.66
N ILE A 29 0.52 -4.10 -2.92
CA ILE A 29 1.63 -3.18 -2.76
C ILE A 29 1.71 -2.79 -1.28
N GLU A 30 2.88 -2.96 -0.67
CA GLU A 30 3.23 -2.31 0.59
C GLU A 30 4.24 -1.20 0.27
N VAL A 31 3.92 0.04 0.65
CA VAL A 31 4.74 1.20 0.29
C VAL A 31 4.90 2.13 1.49
N GLU A 32 6.11 2.57 1.78
CA GLU A 32 6.34 3.62 2.78
C GLU A 32 5.70 4.93 2.28
N VAL A 33 4.91 5.57 3.15
CA VAL A 33 4.23 6.82 2.86
C VAL A 33 4.50 7.85 3.95
N SER A 34 4.67 9.10 3.54
CA SER A 34 4.88 10.23 4.45
C SER A 34 3.62 11.09 4.57
N PHE A 35 3.36 11.58 5.78
CA PHE A 35 2.22 12.45 6.11
C PHE A 35 2.64 13.91 6.33
N SER A 36 3.94 14.18 6.25
CA SER A 36 4.54 15.50 6.37
C SER A 36 5.83 15.48 5.55
N GLU A 37 6.14 16.60 4.88
CA GLU A 37 7.38 16.71 4.12
C GLU A 37 8.58 16.61 5.07
N ILE A 38 9.33 15.51 4.97
CA ILE A 38 10.63 15.34 5.63
C ILE A 38 11.73 15.80 4.68
N TYR A 39 11.57 15.47 3.39
CA TYR A 39 12.45 15.87 2.32
C TYR A 39 11.75 16.84 1.36
N LYS A 40 12.55 17.68 0.69
CA LYS A 40 12.03 18.69 -0.25
C LYS A 40 11.41 17.99 -1.47
N TYR A 41 10.17 18.36 -1.80
CA TYR A 41 9.40 17.81 -2.93
C TYR A 41 9.03 16.33 -2.79
N GLN A 42 9.12 15.77 -1.60
CA GLN A 42 8.67 14.40 -1.32
C GLN A 42 7.15 14.28 -1.53
N SER A 43 6.72 13.22 -2.20
CA SER A 43 5.29 12.91 -2.32
C SER A 43 4.72 12.48 -0.97
N LEU A 44 3.52 12.94 -0.66
CA LEU A 44 2.81 12.54 0.55
C LEU A 44 1.90 11.34 0.29
N PHE A 45 1.37 10.76 1.37
CA PHE A 45 0.39 9.66 1.31
C PHE A 45 -0.75 9.97 0.34
N SER A 46 -1.26 11.21 0.31
CA SER A 46 -2.32 11.60 -0.61
C SER A 46 -1.93 11.38 -2.07
N ASP A 47 -0.72 11.78 -2.45
CA ASP A 47 -0.24 11.67 -3.84
C ASP A 47 -0.06 10.20 -4.24
N VAL A 48 0.50 9.38 -3.34
CA VAL A 48 0.68 7.94 -3.55
C VAL A 48 -0.68 7.23 -3.62
N SER A 49 -1.58 7.54 -2.69
CA SER A 49 -2.92 6.95 -2.61
C SER A 49 -3.76 7.28 -3.84
N ASP A 50 -3.76 8.54 -4.27
CA ASP A 50 -4.49 8.98 -5.46
C ASP A 50 -3.97 8.27 -6.71
N PHE A 51 -2.65 8.20 -6.89
CA PHE A 51 -2.05 7.46 -8.01
C PHE A 51 -2.39 5.97 -7.98
N LEU A 52 -2.23 5.29 -6.85
CA LEU A 52 -2.50 3.85 -6.76
C LEU A 52 -3.99 3.53 -6.97
N ARG A 53 -4.89 4.41 -6.53
CA ARG A 53 -6.32 4.29 -6.81
C ARG A 53 -6.63 4.41 -8.29
N GLU A 54 -5.98 5.34 -9.01
CA GLU A 54 -6.09 5.43 -10.48
C GLU A 54 -5.57 4.18 -11.19
N GLN A 55 -4.68 3.42 -10.56
CA GLN A 55 -4.16 2.16 -11.08
C GLN A 55 -4.96 0.92 -10.65
N GLY A 56 -6.13 1.06 -10.02
CA GLY A 56 -7.01 -0.06 -9.63
C GLY A 56 -6.70 -0.70 -8.27
N PHE A 57 -5.95 -0.01 -7.41
CA PHE A 57 -5.69 -0.45 -6.04
C PHE A 57 -6.55 0.27 -5.00
N GLU A 58 -6.78 -0.39 -3.87
CA GLU A 58 -7.52 0.13 -2.74
C GLU A 58 -6.63 0.14 -1.50
N PHE A 59 -6.71 1.21 -0.70
CA PHE A 59 -6.00 1.31 0.57
C PHE A 59 -6.69 0.45 1.64
N PHE A 60 -5.91 -0.32 2.41
CA PHE A 60 -6.42 -1.20 3.47
C PHE A 60 -5.96 -0.79 4.87
N GLU A 61 -4.65 -0.60 5.08
CA GLU A 61 -4.11 -0.42 6.43
C GLU A 61 -2.74 0.27 6.44
N PHE A 62 -2.42 0.90 7.57
CA PHE A 62 -1.07 1.37 7.88
C PHE A 62 -0.37 0.43 8.87
N PHE A 63 0.83 -0.02 8.53
CA PHE A 63 1.78 -0.69 9.42
C PHE A 63 2.89 0.26 9.86
N ASN A 64 3.69 -0.17 10.84
CA ASN A 64 4.92 0.51 11.27
C ASN A 64 4.76 2.04 11.37
N GLN A 65 3.82 2.51 12.19
CA GLN A 65 3.51 3.95 12.27
C GLN A 65 4.54 4.72 13.11
N TYR A 66 5.25 5.66 12.49
CA TYR A 66 6.25 6.48 13.15
C TYR A 66 5.72 7.86 13.47
N ARG A 67 5.88 8.27 14.74
CA ARG A 67 5.32 9.51 15.27
C ARG A 67 6.38 10.40 15.85
N TRP A 68 6.38 11.67 15.46
CA TRP A 68 7.26 12.69 16.05
C TRP A 68 6.50 13.53 17.07
N ARG A 69 7.22 13.95 18.10
CA ARG A 69 6.74 14.86 19.14
C ARG A 69 7.45 16.18 19.00
N ARG A 70 6.72 17.29 19.10
CA ARG A 70 7.32 18.64 19.12
C ARG A 70 7.93 18.97 20.48
N MET A 71 7.46 18.32 21.55
CA MET A 71 7.95 18.46 22.92
C MET A 71 7.76 17.14 23.68
N GLU A 72 8.54 16.93 24.74
CA GLU A 72 8.32 15.79 25.64
C GLU A 72 7.02 15.96 26.43
N PHE A 73 6.14 14.96 26.36
CA PHE A 73 4.86 14.95 27.06
C PHE A 73 4.53 13.53 27.53
N LYS A 74 3.66 13.42 28.55
CA LYS A 74 3.25 12.11 29.11
C LYS A 74 2.52 11.22 28.09
N SER A 75 1.86 11.83 27.11
CA SER A 75 1.21 11.10 26.01
C SER A 75 2.23 10.59 25.00
N LYS A 76 2.10 9.32 24.59
CA LYS A 76 2.85 8.74 23.47
C LYS A 76 2.26 9.11 22.09
N LYS A 77 1.18 9.90 22.03
CA LYS A 77 0.50 10.26 20.78
C LYS A 77 1.14 11.51 20.15
N GLY A 78 2.22 11.29 19.39
CA GLY A 78 2.80 12.31 18.50
C GLY A 78 2.07 12.43 17.15
N GLN A 79 2.50 13.39 16.34
CA GLN A 79 2.07 13.53 14.94
C GLN A 79 2.57 12.33 14.14
N LEU A 80 1.70 11.68 13.35
CA LEU A 80 2.13 10.65 12.40
C LEU A 80 2.96 11.30 11.30
N VAL A 81 4.14 10.77 11.02
CA VAL A 81 5.09 11.36 10.07
C VAL A 81 5.29 10.44 8.88
N PHE A 82 5.47 9.14 9.11
CA PHE A 82 5.52 8.13 8.05
C PHE A 82 5.01 6.78 8.57
N ALA A 83 4.62 5.91 7.65
CA ALA A 83 4.13 4.56 7.91
C ALA A 83 4.28 3.71 6.65
N ASP A 84 4.22 2.39 6.79
CA ASP A 84 4.01 1.50 5.65
C ASP A 84 2.51 1.44 5.35
N ALA A 85 2.11 1.53 4.08
CA ALA A 85 0.72 1.47 3.65
C ALA A 85 0.47 0.25 2.76
N LEU A 86 -0.55 -0.54 3.10
CA LEU A 86 -1.02 -1.65 2.28
C LEU A 86 -2.08 -1.20 1.31
N PHE A 87 -1.84 -1.51 0.04
CA PHE A 87 -2.80 -1.42 -1.04
C PHE A 87 -3.01 -2.80 -1.67
N LEU A 88 -4.26 -3.21 -1.85
CA LEU A 88 -4.58 -4.45 -2.55
C LEU A 88 -5.34 -4.13 -3.84
N ARG A 89 -5.18 -4.98 -4.85
CA ARG A 89 -5.96 -4.89 -6.08
C ARG A 89 -7.45 -4.97 -5.74
N ASN A 90 -8.27 -4.13 -6.36
CA ASN A 90 -9.72 -4.19 -6.20
C ASN A 90 -10.23 -5.62 -6.46
N ILE A 91 -11.04 -6.14 -5.54
CA ILE A 91 -11.45 -7.54 -5.56
C ILE A 91 -12.32 -7.89 -6.77
N GLU A 92 -13.12 -6.95 -7.27
CA GLU A 92 -13.94 -7.12 -8.47
C GLU A 92 -13.08 -7.30 -9.72
N GLU A 93 -11.86 -6.75 -9.75
CA GLU A 93 -10.90 -7.06 -10.81
C GLU A 93 -10.28 -8.45 -10.61
N VAL A 94 -9.93 -8.80 -9.37
CA VAL A 94 -9.26 -10.07 -9.03
C VAL A 94 -10.12 -11.29 -9.38
N ILE A 95 -11.44 -11.23 -9.15
CA ILE A 95 -12.35 -12.35 -9.46
C ILE A 95 -12.40 -12.69 -10.95
N THR A 96 -12.02 -11.76 -11.82
CA THR A 96 -11.99 -11.98 -13.29
C THR A 96 -10.69 -12.62 -13.77
N LEU A 97 -9.68 -12.72 -12.91
CA LEU A 97 -8.39 -13.29 -13.24
C LEU A 97 -8.42 -14.83 -13.22
N ASP A 98 -7.37 -15.43 -13.78
CA ASP A 98 -7.19 -16.88 -13.73
C ASP A 98 -7.15 -17.42 -12.28
N ILE A 99 -7.38 -18.72 -12.15
CA ILE A 99 -7.46 -19.38 -10.84
C ILE A 99 -6.15 -19.27 -10.05
N GLU A 100 -4.99 -19.22 -10.72
CA GLU A 100 -3.68 -19.11 -10.08
C GLU A 100 -3.52 -17.75 -9.41
N LYS A 101 -3.85 -16.66 -10.11
CA LYS A 101 -3.85 -15.30 -9.58
C LYS A 101 -4.80 -15.14 -8.39
N ARG A 102 -5.97 -15.79 -8.42
CA ARG A 102 -6.91 -15.76 -7.29
C ARG A 102 -6.34 -16.46 -6.05
N TYR A 103 -5.68 -17.62 -6.19
CA TYR A 103 -4.96 -18.25 -5.09
C TYR A 103 -3.77 -17.42 -4.59
N THR A 104 -3.04 -16.76 -5.50
CA THR A 104 -1.97 -15.83 -5.11
C THR A 104 -2.53 -14.66 -4.31
N PHE A 105 -3.64 -14.05 -4.73
CA PHE A 105 -4.30 -12.98 -3.99
C PHE A 105 -4.75 -13.46 -2.60
N ALA A 106 -5.37 -14.65 -2.51
CA ALA A 106 -5.76 -15.23 -1.22
C ALA A 106 -4.56 -15.41 -0.27
N THR A 107 -3.41 -15.80 -0.81
CA THR A 107 -2.15 -15.95 -0.05
C THR A 107 -1.65 -14.61 0.47
N ILE A 108 -1.68 -13.57 -0.37
CA ILE A 108 -1.31 -12.19 0.03
C ILE A 108 -2.29 -11.69 1.11
N ALA A 109 -3.59 -11.79 0.86
CA ALA A 109 -4.63 -11.35 1.79
C ALA A 109 -4.46 -12.02 3.16
N LYS A 110 -4.23 -13.34 3.19
CA LYS A 110 -3.94 -14.08 4.41
C LYS A 110 -2.67 -13.60 5.12
N ALA A 111 -1.58 -13.35 4.38
CA ALA A 111 -0.33 -12.87 4.96
C ALA A 111 -0.49 -11.51 5.68
N TYR A 112 -1.45 -10.69 5.25
CA TYR A 112 -1.77 -9.39 5.83
C TYR A 112 -3.03 -9.39 6.73
N GLY A 113 -3.56 -10.57 7.08
CA GLY A 113 -4.73 -10.69 7.95
C GLY A 113 -6.05 -10.19 7.34
N LYS A 114 -6.15 -10.14 6.00
CA LYS A 114 -7.34 -9.77 5.22
C LYS A 114 -8.10 -11.00 4.72
N GLU A 115 -8.24 -12.00 5.59
CA GLU A 115 -8.90 -13.27 5.25
C GLU A 115 -10.39 -13.10 4.93
N ASP A 116 -11.00 -11.98 5.33
CA ASP A 116 -12.37 -11.59 4.99
C ASP A 116 -12.58 -11.40 3.48
N LEU A 117 -11.51 -11.19 2.70
CA LEU A 117 -11.57 -11.09 1.24
C LEU A 117 -11.65 -12.46 0.54
N ILE A 118 -11.18 -13.53 1.19
CA ILE A 118 -11.05 -14.86 0.55
C ILE A 118 -12.40 -15.43 0.08
N PRO A 119 -13.52 -15.32 0.84
CA PRO A 119 -14.82 -15.85 0.42
C PRO A 119 -15.35 -15.31 -0.91
N PHE A 120 -14.88 -14.14 -1.36
CA PHE A 120 -15.32 -13.53 -2.61
C PHE A 120 -14.56 -14.04 -3.85
N LEU A 121 -13.47 -14.80 -3.67
CA LEU A 121 -12.60 -15.21 -4.77
C LEU A 121 -13.15 -16.39 -5.59
N ASN A 122 -14.20 -17.07 -5.14
CA ASN A 122 -14.78 -18.25 -5.80
C ASN A 122 -13.72 -19.35 -6.08
N ILE A 123 -12.92 -19.71 -5.07
CA ILE A 123 -11.83 -20.71 -5.12
C ILE A 123 -11.90 -21.73 -3.98
#